data_AF-A0AAD0S4G0-F1
#
_entry.id   AF-A0AAD0S4G0-F1
#
_cell.length_a   1.000
_cell.length_b   1.000
_cell.length_c   1.000
_cell.angle_alpha   90.00
_cell.angle_beta   90.00
_cell.angle_gamma   90.00
#
_symmetry.space_group_name_H-M   'P 1'
#
loop_
_entity.id
_entity.type
_entity.pdbx_description
1 polymer ?
#
loop_
_entity_poly.entity_id
_entity_poly.type
_entity_poly.pdbx_seq_one_letter_code
_entity_poly.pdbx_strand_id
1 'polypeptide(L)'
;MYPAVYPKMAFPQFHFWGIRLDSSPPIAAMLASELLAGQGIAVLKRLQIAYYQEGRSIAKMPVILELVEEIGLDADAFAKIFDTVAREQVESHLEATRAMLQRLQAQGVPAFALERNGALHLLPFNRYLSRPERFNVLALLQAEGPKA
;
A
#
# COMPACT_ATOMS: atom_id res chain seq x y z
N MET A 1 9.21 45.07 -22.70
CA MET A 1 9.61 44.30 -21.50
C MET A 1 8.54 44.53 -20.45
N TYR A 2 7.52 43.65 -20.39
CA TYR A 2 6.44 43.73 -19.38
C TYR A 2 6.88 42.96 -18.13
N PRO A 3 6.80 43.53 -16.92
CA PRO A 3 6.99 42.74 -15.72
C PRO A 3 5.74 41.88 -15.47
N ALA A 4 5.92 40.57 -15.41
CA ALA A 4 4.87 39.66 -14.98
C ALA A 4 4.63 39.85 -13.48
N VAL A 5 3.51 40.49 -13.14
CA VAL A 5 2.99 40.52 -11.77
C VAL A 5 2.25 39.21 -11.56
N TYR A 6 2.92 38.22 -10.97
CA TYR A 6 2.25 37.02 -10.50
C TYR A 6 1.48 37.37 -9.22
N PRO A 7 0.17 37.10 -9.13
CA PRO A 7 -0.55 37.25 -7.88
C PRO A 7 0.05 36.29 -6.84
N LYS A 8 0.20 36.74 -5.60
CA LYS A 8 0.51 35.87 -4.46
C LYS A 8 -0.61 34.83 -4.33
N MET A 9 -0.45 33.66 -4.94
CA MET A 9 -1.20 32.49 -4.51
C MET A 9 -0.74 32.19 -3.09
N ALA A 10 -1.67 32.19 -2.15
CA ALA A 10 -1.44 31.55 -0.86
C ALA A 10 -1.23 30.06 -1.15
N PHE A 11 0.02 29.62 -1.24
CA PHE A 11 0.33 28.21 -1.15
C PHE A 11 -0.19 27.74 0.22
N PRO A 12 -1.01 26.67 0.30
CA PRO A 12 -1.33 26.09 1.58
C PRO A 12 -0.01 25.78 2.29
N GLN A 13 0.08 26.18 3.56
CA GLN A 13 1.26 25.88 4.36
C GLN A 13 1.29 24.37 4.57
N PHE A 14 2.03 23.66 3.72
CA PHE A 14 2.32 22.26 3.94
C PHE A 14 3.29 22.17 5.11
N HIS A 15 2.74 22.01 6.32
CA HIS A 15 3.51 21.72 7.52
C HIS A 15 4.04 20.27 7.46
N PHE A 16 5.03 20.03 6.60
CA PHE A 16 5.73 18.73 6.49
C PHE A 16 6.47 18.32 7.78
N TRP A 17 6.67 19.24 8.73
CA TRP A 17 7.45 19.04 9.96
C TRP A 17 6.74 18.24 11.07
N GLY A 18 5.54 17.67 10.83
CA GLY A 18 4.75 16.97 11.85
C GLY A 18 4.19 15.60 11.46
N ILE A 19 4.54 15.06 10.28
CA ILE A 19 4.04 13.76 9.83
C ILE A 19 5.03 12.66 10.22
N ARG A 20 4.61 11.77 11.14
CA ARG A 20 5.39 10.57 11.48
C ARG A 20 5.37 9.61 10.29
N LEU A 21 6.56 9.28 9.77
CA LEU A 21 6.74 8.25 8.74
C LEU A 21 6.91 6.90 9.42
N ASP A 22 5.77 6.25 9.68
CA ASP A 22 5.71 4.92 10.25
C ASP A 22 4.72 4.08 9.45
N SER A 23 5.23 3.01 8.83
CA SER A 23 4.42 2.09 8.03
C SER A 23 3.62 1.10 8.87
N SER A 24 3.89 0.99 10.17
CA SER A 24 3.29 -0.04 11.03
C SER A 24 1.77 0.15 11.18
N PRO A 25 1.24 1.36 11.48
CA PRO A 25 -0.20 1.59 11.51
C PRO A 25 -0.93 1.33 10.17
N PRO A 26 -0.47 1.83 9.00
CA PRO A 26 -1.15 1.52 7.74
C PRO A 26 -1.03 0.03 7.34
N ILE A 27 0.06 -0.66 7.69
CA ILE A 27 0.15 -2.13 7.51
C ILE A 27 -0.89 -2.84 8.39
N ALA A 28 -0.99 -2.45 9.68
CA ALA A 28 -2.01 -3.01 10.57
C ALA A 28 -3.43 -2.77 10.04
N ALA A 29 -3.69 -1.59 9.45
CA ALA A 29 -4.98 -1.28 8.85
C ALA A 29 -5.30 -2.20 7.66
N MET A 30 -4.33 -2.46 6.79
CA MET A 30 -4.51 -3.40 5.67
C MET A 30 -4.82 -4.81 6.19
N LEU A 31 -4.06 -5.30 7.17
CA LEU A 31 -4.26 -6.62 7.77
C LEU A 31 -5.61 -6.75 8.48
N ALA A 32 -5.99 -5.76 9.30
CA ALA A 32 -7.26 -5.76 10.00
C ALA A 32 -8.46 -5.73 9.05
N SER A 33 -8.36 -4.97 7.95
CA SER A 33 -9.41 -4.88 6.92
C SER A 33 -9.53 -6.15 6.10
N GLU A 34 -8.42 -6.84 5.87
CA GLU A 34 -8.41 -8.16 5.24
C GLU A 34 -9.11 -9.18 6.14
N LEU A 35 -8.77 -9.23 7.42
CA LEU A 35 -9.40 -10.14 8.39
C LEU A 35 -10.89 -9.85 8.60
N LEU A 36 -11.29 -8.57 8.62
CA LEU A 36 -12.67 -8.16 8.84
C LEU A 36 -13.58 -8.47 7.65
N ALA A 37 -13.10 -8.19 6.42
CA ALA A 37 -13.98 -8.15 5.25
C ALA A 37 -13.30 -8.48 3.91
N GLY A 38 -12.05 -8.97 3.90
CA GLY A 38 -11.30 -9.19 2.65
C GLY A 38 -11.00 -7.90 1.88
N GLN A 39 -10.89 -6.76 2.59
CA GLN A 39 -10.76 -5.44 1.99
C GLN A 39 -9.34 -4.83 2.10
N GLY A 40 -8.30 -5.63 2.35
CA GLY A 40 -6.95 -5.12 2.56
C GLY A 40 -6.42 -4.27 1.39
N ILE A 41 -6.70 -4.67 0.14
CA ILE A 41 -6.31 -3.92 -1.06
C ILE A 41 -7.13 -2.63 -1.25
N ALA A 42 -8.43 -2.65 -0.93
CA ALA A 42 -9.27 -1.45 -0.98
C ALA A 42 -8.77 -0.40 0.02
N VAL A 43 -8.41 -0.84 1.23
CA VAL A 43 -7.83 0.02 2.27
C VAL A 43 -6.45 0.53 1.89
N LEU A 44 -5.57 -0.30 1.31
CA LEU A 44 -4.28 0.17 0.77
C LEU A 44 -4.48 1.33 -0.21
N LYS A 45 -5.42 1.20 -1.16
CA LYS A 45 -5.73 2.26 -2.12
C LYS A 45 -6.23 3.53 -1.43
N ARG A 46 -7.16 3.40 -0.47
CA ARG A 46 -7.68 4.56 0.28
C ARG A 46 -6.60 5.28 1.07
N LEU A 47 -5.74 4.54 1.77
CA LEU A 47 -4.59 5.06 2.53
C LEU A 47 -3.60 5.79 1.62
N GLN A 48 -3.30 5.24 0.44
CA GLN A 48 -2.42 5.89 -0.54
C GLN A 48 -2.99 7.23 -1.03
N ILE A 49 -4.30 7.30 -1.32
CA ILE A 49 -4.97 8.56 -1.68
C ILE A 49 -4.89 9.55 -0.51
N ALA A 50 -5.21 9.10 0.70
CA ALA A 50 -5.17 9.92 1.91
C ALA A 50 -3.78 10.53 2.15
N TYR A 51 -2.73 9.74 1.97
CA TYR A 51 -1.36 10.19 2.22
C TYR A 51 -0.82 11.07 1.08
N TYR A 52 -0.91 10.62 -0.17
CA TYR A 52 -0.27 11.28 -1.31
C TYR A 52 -1.08 12.40 -1.94
N GLN A 53 -2.41 12.35 -1.87
CA GLN A 53 -3.29 13.36 -2.48
C GLN A 53 -3.88 14.32 -1.45
N GLU A 54 -4.27 13.81 -0.27
CA GLU A 54 -4.95 14.61 0.77
C GLU A 54 -3.99 15.11 1.86
N GLY A 55 -2.75 14.61 1.93
CA GLY A 55 -1.78 15.01 2.97
C GLY A 55 -2.15 14.57 4.38
N ARG A 56 -2.99 13.54 4.54
CA ARG A 56 -3.44 13.02 5.85
C ARG A 56 -2.36 12.14 6.50
N SER A 57 -2.25 12.24 7.82
CA SER A 57 -1.29 11.45 8.61
C SER A 57 -1.83 10.04 8.87
N ILE A 58 -1.59 9.12 7.93
CA ILE A 58 -2.02 7.71 8.02
C ILE A 58 -1.25 6.87 9.05
N ALA A 59 -0.38 7.50 9.86
CA ALA A 59 0.22 6.89 11.04
C ALA A 59 -0.66 7.04 12.30
N LYS A 60 -1.76 7.80 12.22
CA LYS A 60 -2.67 8.07 13.34
C LYS A 60 -3.92 7.21 13.23
N MET A 61 -4.24 6.46 14.28
CA MET A 61 -5.44 5.61 14.33
C MET A 61 -6.76 6.36 14.06
N PRO A 62 -6.99 7.57 14.61
CA PRO A 62 -8.22 8.31 14.28
C PRO A 62 -8.39 8.58 12.78
N VAL A 63 -7.29 8.90 12.08
CA VAL A 63 -7.30 9.09 10.63
C VAL A 63 -7.64 7.78 9.93
N ILE A 64 -7.04 6.65 10.35
CA ILE A 64 -7.33 5.34 9.78
C ILE A 64 -8.81 4.97 9.97
N LEU A 65 -9.39 5.21 11.14
CA LEU A 65 -10.80 4.93 11.43
C LEU A 65 -11.75 5.68 10.50
N GLU A 66 -11.53 6.99 10.34
CA GLU A 66 -12.30 7.80 9.39
C GLU A 66 -12.19 7.22 7.96
N LEU A 67 -10.98 6.82 7.53
CA LEU A 67 -10.73 6.29 6.19
C LEU A 67 -11.41 4.95 5.92
N VAL A 68 -11.48 4.06 6.91
CA VAL A 68 -12.13 2.76 6.74
C VAL A 68 -13.66 2.86 6.80
N GLU A 69 -14.19 3.80 7.59
CA GLU A 69 -15.62 4.10 7.61
C GLU A 69 -16.09 4.68 6.28
N GLU A 70 -15.31 5.59 5.68
CA GLU A 70 -15.57 6.17 4.35
C GLU A 70 -15.73 5.12 3.23
N ILE A 71 -15.10 3.94 3.38
CA ILE A 71 -15.21 2.84 2.42
C ILE A 71 -16.20 1.74 2.85
N GLY A 72 -16.96 1.98 3.92
CA GLY A 72 -18.06 1.13 4.37
C GLY A 72 -17.68 0.01 5.36
N LEU A 73 -16.53 0.09 6.01
CA LEU A 73 -16.19 -0.83 7.10
C LEU A 73 -16.79 -0.34 8.43
N ASP A 74 -17.26 -1.26 9.26
CA ASP A 74 -17.70 -0.97 10.62
C ASP A 74 -16.49 -0.55 11.47
N ALA A 75 -16.47 0.72 11.88
CA ALA A 75 -15.33 1.32 12.57
C ALA A 75 -15.07 0.68 13.95
N ASP A 76 -16.11 0.24 14.66
CA ASP A 76 -15.99 -0.37 15.99
C ASP A 76 -15.45 -1.80 15.90
N ALA A 77 -15.95 -2.58 14.93
CA ALA A 77 -15.44 -3.91 14.65
C ALA A 77 -13.99 -3.84 14.15
N PHE A 78 -13.69 -2.90 13.26
CA PHE A 78 -12.34 -2.64 12.78
C PHE A 78 -11.40 -2.26 13.92
N ALA A 79 -11.78 -1.34 14.81
CA ALA A 79 -10.92 -0.87 15.90
C ALA A 79 -10.46 -2.01 16.82
N LYS A 80 -11.35 -2.96 17.11
CA LYS A 80 -11.04 -4.15 17.93
C LYS A 80 -9.98 -5.03 17.27
N ILE A 81 -10.15 -5.33 15.98
CA ILE A 81 -9.22 -6.16 15.22
C ILE A 81 -7.88 -5.43 15.03
N PHE A 82 -7.94 -4.12 14.74
CA PHE A 82 -6.77 -3.29 14.54
C PHE A 82 -5.83 -3.30 15.76
N ASP A 83 -6.34 -3.15 17.00
CA ASP A 83 -5.50 -3.16 18.20
C ASP A 83 -4.75 -4.48 18.37
N THR A 84 -5.45 -5.61 18.17
CA THR A 84 -4.83 -6.94 18.20
C THR A 84 -3.77 -7.09 17.12
N VAL A 85 -4.09 -6.74 15.87
CA VAL A 85 -3.16 -6.84 14.74
C VAL A 85 -1.92 -5.96 14.95
N ALA A 86 -2.12 -4.70 15.37
CA ALA A 86 -1.05 -3.73 15.57
C ALA A 86 -0.07 -4.18 16.66
N ARG A 87 -0.58 -4.84 17.71
CA ARG A 87 0.23 -5.33 18.83
C ARG A 87 0.95 -6.64 18.53
N GLU A 88 0.31 -7.56 17.83
CA GLU A 88 0.73 -8.97 17.80
C GLU A 88 1.17 -9.47 16.42
N GLN A 89 0.68 -8.88 15.33
CA GLN A 89 0.79 -9.50 14.00
C GLN A 89 1.72 -8.73 13.05
N VAL A 90 1.83 -7.41 13.17
CA VAL A 90 2.61 -6.57 12.23
C VAL A 90 4.06 -7.04 12.10
N GLU A 91 4.75 -7.31 13.21
CA GLU A 91 6.17 -7.72 13.15
C GLU A 91 6.33 -9.07 12.45
N SER A 92 5.49 -10.05 12.79
CA SER A 92 5.52 -11.36 12.15
C SER A 92 5.23 -11.29 10.65
N HIS A 93 4.32 -10.39 10.23
CA HIS A 93 4.01 -10.15 8.83
C HIS A 93 5.18 -9.50 8.08
N LEU A 94 5.87 -8.54 8.72
CA LEU A 94 7.06 -7.91 8.16
C LEU A 94 8.21 -8.90 8.00
N GLU A 95 8.47 -9.76 8.99
CA GLU A 95 9.48 -10.81 8.91
C GLU A 95 9.18 -11.81 7.78
N ALA A 96 7.93 -12.26 7.67
CA ALA A 96 7.51 -13.13 6.57
C ALA A 96 7.68 -12.45 5.20
N THR A 97 7.35 -11.16 5.10
CA THR A 97 7.52 -10.36 3.87
C THR A 97 8.99 -10.21 3.50
N ARG A 98 9.87 -9.92 4.47
CA ARG A 98 11.32 -9.81 4.26
C ARG A 98 11.91 -11.14 3.78
N ALA A 99 11.53 -12.25 4.40
CA ALA A 99 11.95 -13.58 3.99
C ALA A 99 11.48 -13.92 2.56
N MET A 100 10.26 -13.51 2.18
CA MET A 100 9.74 -13.69 0.82
C MET A 100 10.54 -12.87 -0.20
N LEU A 101 10.84 -11.60 0.09
CA LEU A 101 11.65 -10.75 -0.79
C LEU A 101 13.05 -11.32 -0.99
N GLN A 102 13.69 -11.84 0.07
CA GLN A 102 14.99 -12.50 -0.01
C GLN A 102 14.95 -13.75 -0.90
N ARG A 103 13.94 -14.62 -0.72
CA ARG A 103 13.75 -15.82 -1.56
C ARG A 103 13.56 -15.47 -3.04
N LEU A 104 12.89 -14.36 -3.32
CA LEU A 104 12.68 -13.84 -4.67
C LEU A 104 13.86 -13.05 -5.23
N GLN A 105 14.91 -12.82 -4.43
CA GLN A 105 16.01 -11.89 -4.74
C GLN A 105 15.52 -10.49 -5.14
N ALA A 106 14.37 -10.09 -4.61
CA ALA A 106 13.81 -8.77 -4.84
C ALA A 106 14.53 -7.74 -3.95
N GLN A 107 14.99 -6.64 -4.55
CA GLN A 107 15.77 -5.61 -3.84
C GLN A 107 14.91 -4.62 -3.04
N GLY A 108 13.58 -4.70 -3.15
CA GLY A 108 12.66 -3.79 -2.48
C GLY A 108 11.24 -3.89 -3.03
N VAL A 109 10.48 -2.83 -2.82
CA VAL A 109 9.09 -2.68 -3.27
C VAL A 109 8.95 -1.59 -4.34
N PRO A 110 7.98 -1.70 -5.26
CA PRO A 110 7.02 -2.79 -5.40
C PRO A 110 7.66 -4.07 -6.00
N ALA A 111 7.28 -5.22 -5.47
CA ALA A 111 7.66 -6.53 -5.99
C ALA A 111 6.38 -7.35 -6.26
N PHE A 112 6.27 -7.88 -7.47
CA PHE A 112 5.18 -8.78 -7.85
C PHE A 112 5.78 -10.12 -8.21
N ALA A 113 5.21 -11.20 -7.69
CA ALA A 113 5.60 -12.55 -8.05
C ALA A 113 4.38 -13.34 -8.49
N LEU A 114 4.63 -14.34 -9.33
CA LEU A 114 3.62 -15.28 -9.79
C LEU A 114 4.00 -16.68 -9.33
N GLU A 115 3.09 -17.34 -8.63
CA GLU A 115 3.25 -18.73 -8.23
C GLU A 115 2.82 -19.67 -9.35
N ARG A 116 3.68 -20.62 -9.72
CA ARG A 116 3.37 -21.70 -10.66
C ARG A 116 4.05 -22.98 -10.24
N ASN A 117 3.29 -24.07 -10.21
CA ASN A 117 3.80 -25.39 -9.80
C ASN A 117 4.53 -25.33 -8.44
N GLY A 118 4.04 -24.49 -7.51
CA GLY A 118 4.63 -24.28 -6.19
C GLY A 118 5.91 -23.41 -6.16
N ALA A 119 6.35 -22.87 -7.30
CA ALA A 119 7.50 -21.97 -7.40
C ALA A 119 7.05 -20.53 -7.62
N LEU A 120 7.64 -19.59 -6.88
CA LEU A 120 7.41 -18.15 -7.05
C LEU A 120 8.41 -17.57 -8.07
N HIS A 121 7.87 -16.87 -9.07
CA HIS A 121 8.66 -16.21 -10.10
C HIS A 121 8.46 -14.69 -10.03
N LEU A 122 9.55 -13.95 -9.84
CA LEU A 122 9.51 -12.48 -9.83
C LEU A 122 9.10 -11.94 -11.22
N LEU A 123 8.11 -11.06 -11.25
CA LEU A 123 7.69 -10.38 -12.47
C LEU A 123 8.57 -9.15 -12.73
N PRO A 124 8.95 -8.87 -13.98
CA PRO A 124 9.71 -7.69 -14.34
C PRO A 124 8.82 -6.44 -14.28
N PHE A 125 8.54 -5.93 -13.07
CA PHE A 125 7.60 -4.84 -12.80
C PHE A 125 7.77 -3.63 -13.73
N ASN A 126 9.02 -3.26 -14.06
CA ASN A 126 9.36 -2.15 -14.96
C ASN A 126 8.71 -2.26 -16.35
N ARG A 127 8.31 -3.45 -16.80
CA ARG A 127 7.59 -3.65 -18.07
C ARG A 127 6.12 -3.15 -18.02
N TYR A 128 5.56 -3.06 -16.82
CA TYR A 128 4.15 -2.73 -16.55
C TYR A 128 3.97 -1.36 -15.90
N LEU A 129 5.02 -0.78 -15.31
CA LEU A 129 4.97 0.55 -14.71
C LEU A 129 4.45 1.58 -15.72
N SER A 130 3.42 2.33 -15.31
CA SER A 130 2.69 3.32 -16.12
C SER A 130 2.04 2.76 -17.40
N ARG A 131 1.88 1.43 -17.48
CA ARG A 131 1.31 0.71 -18.63
C ARG A 131 0.43 -0.46 -18.16
N PRO A 132 -0.64 -0.19 -17.38
CA PRO A 132 -1.48 -1.23 -16.80
C PRO A 132 -2.15 -2.13 -17.86
N GLU A 133 -2.38 -1.63 -19.07
CA GLU A 133 -2.92 -2.38 -20.20
C GLU A 133 -2.02 -3.55 -20.63
N ARG A 134 -0.72 -3.50 -20.31
CA ARG A 134 0.22 -4.60 -20.56
C ARG A 134 0.12 -5.70 -19.51
N PHE A 135 -0.51 -5.44 -18.38
CA PHE A 135 -0.67 -6.41 -17.30
C PHE A 135 -1.83 -7.37 -17.61
N ASN A 136 -1.56 -8.36 -18.46
CA ASN A 136 -2.53 -9.40 -18.82
C ASN A 136 -2.25 -10.68 -18.04
N VAL A 137 -3.11 -10.99 -17.07
CA VAL A 137 -2.96 -12.17 -16.19
C VAL A 137 -3.01 -13.48 -16.95
N LEU A 138 -3.88 -13.61 -17.96
CA LEU A 138 -4.00 -14.84 -18.74
C LEU A 138 -2.73 -15.09 -19.56
N ALA A 139 -2.22 -14.05 -20.22
CA ALA A 139 -0.97 -14.13 -20.98
C ALA A 139 0.22 -14.41 -20.07
N LEU A 140 0.24 -13.83 -18.85
CA LEU A 140 1.22 -14.18 -17.85
C LEU A 140 1.14 -15.68 -17.57
N LEU A 141 0.01 -16.21 -17.08
CA LEU A 141 -0.15 -17.63 -16.72
C LEU A 141 0.22 -18.61 -17.84
N GLN A 142 -0.01 -18.24 -19.10
CA GLN A 142 0.25 -19.09 -20.28
C GLN A 142 1.69 -19.02 -20.80
N ALA A 143 2.43 -17.94 -20.55
CA ALA A 143 3.81 -17.81 -21.04
C ALA A 143 4.72 -18.84 -20.36
N GLU A 144 5.40 -19.71 -21.11
CA GLU A 144 6.43 -20.57 -20.52
C GLU A 144 7.47 -19.69 -19.81
N GLY A 145 7.90 -20.10 -18.61
CA GLY A 145 8.90 -19.36 -17.85
C GLY A 145 10.16 -19.12 -18.70
N PRO A 146 11.00 -18.13 -18.35
CA PRO A 146 12.24 -17.91 -19.09
C PRO A 146 13.00 -19.24 -19.21
N LYS A 147 13.28 -19.67 -20.45
CA LYS A 147 14.22 -20.77 -20.68
C LYS A 147 15.54 -20.33 -20.06
N ALA A 148 16.06 -21.17 -19.16
CA ALA A 148 17.36 -21.00 -18.52
C ALA A 148 18.49 -20.88 -19.54
#